data_AF-A0A2N2F821-F1
#
_entry.id   AF-A0A2N2F821-F1
#
_cell.length_a   1.000
_cell.length_b   1.000
_cell.length_c   1.000
_cell.angle_alpha   90.00
_cell.angle_beta   90.00
_cell.angle_gamma   90.00
#
_symmetry.space_group_name_H-M   'P 1'
#
loop_
_entity.id
_entity.type
_entity.pdbx_description
1 polymer ?
#
loop_
_entity_poly.entity_id
_entity_poly.type
_entity_poly.pdbx_seq_one_letter_code
_entity_poly.pdbx_strand_id
1 'polypeptide(L)'
;MNWKQKKHYETLLSREQGFVKKIWGTCHTVCLAYPNHYRIGMANLGFQAVYKIFNELPSFLCERVFLSVSGDDAEFVAGAAETV
;
A
#
# COMPACT_ATOMS: atom_id res chain seq x y z
N MET A 1 16.24 0.45 9.52
CA MET A 1 14.76 0.59 9.45
C MET A 1 14.27 1.18 10.76
N ASN A 2 13.59 2.32 10.77
CA ASN A 2 13.04 2.93 12.00
C ASN A 2 11.82 2.11 12.48
N TRP A 3 11.85 1.65 13.74
CA TRP A 3 10.78 0.82 14.31
C TRP A 3 9.41 1.53 14.34
N LYS A 4 9.41 2.86 14.51
CA LYS A 4 8.19 3.67 14.53
C LYS A 4 7.49 3.62 13.17
N GLN A 5 8.26 3.73 12.09
CA GLN A 5 7.75 3.65 10.72
C GLN A 5 7.18 2.26 10.42
N LYS A 6 7.88 1.19 10.82
CA LYS A 6 7.39 -0.19 10.65
C LYS A 6 6.03 -0.38 11.35
N LYS A 7 5.93 0.00 12.63
CA LYS A 7 4.68 -0.13 13.40
C LYS A 7 3.53 0.69 12.79
N HIS A 8 3.83 1.88 12.27
CA HIS A 8 2.85 2.72 11.58
C HIS A 8 2.27 2.01 10.35
N TYR A 9 3.12 1.49 9.46
CA TYR A 9 2.67 0.79 8.26
C TYR A 9 1.96 -0.53 8.57
N GLU A 10 2.40 -1.28 9.58
CA GLU A 10 1.69 -2.48 10.05
C GLU A 10 0.28 -2.15 10.55
N THR A 11 0.13 -1.05 11.28
CA THR A 11 -1.17 -0.57 11.76
C THR A 11 -2.07 -0.16 10.59
N LEU A 12 -1.52 0.57 9.62
CA LEU A 12 -2.22 1.01 8.42
C LEU A 12 -2.71 -0.18 7.58
N LEU A 13 -1.83 -1.17 7.33
CA LEU A 13 -2.18 -2.39 6.61
C LEU A 13 -3.23 -3.23 7.34
N SER A 14 -3.20 -3.27 8.68
CA SER A 14 -4.19 -4.02 9.48
C SER A 14 -5.62 -3.48 9.34
N ARG A 15 -5.76 -2.22 8.91
CA ARG A 15 -7.06 -1.56 8.66
C ARG A 15 -7.52 -1.72 7.21
N GLU A 16 -6.64 -2.17 6.31
CA GLU A 16 -7.00 -2.44 4.91
C GLU A 16 -7.84 -3.70 4.80
N GLN A 17 -8.81 -3.70 3.88
CA GLN A 17 -9.54 -4.88 3.47
C GLN A 17 -9.09 -5.31 2.08
N GLY A 18 -8.96 -6.62 1.86
CA GLY A 18 -8.62 -7.18 0.55
C GLY A 18 -7.13 -7.17 0.19
N PHE A 19 -6.23 -6.84 1.13
CA PHE A 19 -4.80 -7.13 0.91
C PHE A 19 -4.57 -8.64 0.95
N VAL A 20 -3.66 -9.12 0.10
CA VAL A 20 -3.30 -10.53 -0.02
C VAL A 20 -1.87 -10.74 0.47
N LYS A 21 -1.66 -11.73 1.35
CA LYS A 21 -0.32 -12.18 1.74
C LYS A 21 -0.04 -13.54 1.12
N LYS A 22 1.00 -13.62 0.30
CA LYS A 22 1.55 -14.91 -0.19
C LYS A 22 2.98 -15.09 0.30
N ILE A 23 3.45 -16.33 0.26
CA ILE A 23 4.82 -16.67 0.63
C ILE A 23 5.76 -16.16 -0.47
N TRP A 24 6.83 -15.49 -0.07
CA TRP A 24 7.85 -15.02 -1.01
C TRP A 24 8.72 -16.18 -1.52
N GLY A 25 9.17 -16.10 -2.78
CA GLY A 25 10.10 -17.07 -3.38
C GLY A 25 9.45 -18.23 -4.15
N THR A 26 8.11 -18.37 -4.11
CA THR A 26 7.37 -19.42 -4.83
C THR A 26 6.61 -18.92 -6.07
N CYS A 27 6.54 -17.59 -6.26
CA CYS A 27 5.76 -16.93 -7.32
C CYS A 27 6.60 -15.86 -8.02
N HIS A 28 6.16 -15.45 -9.22
CA HIS A 28 6.67 -14.24 -9.87
C HIS A 28 6.28 -13.01 -9.06
N THR A 29 7.28 -12.27 -8.59
CA THR A 29 7.08 -11.10 -7.74
C THR A 29 6.90 -9.84 -8.59
N VAL A 30 5.82 -9.13 -8.32
CA VAL A 30 5.47 -7.86 -8.98
C VAL A 30 5.20 -6.82 -7.90
N CYS A 31 5.59 -5.58 -8.14
CA CYS A 31 5.27 -4.47 -7.26
C CYS A 31 4.63 -3.35 -8.09
N LEU A 32 3.40 -2.99 -7.77
CA LEU A 32 2.73 -1.85 -8.38
C LEU A 32 3.15 -0.58 -7.65
N ALA A 33 3.81 0.32 -8.36
CA ALA A 33 4.20 1.63 -7.84
C ALA A 33 3.16 2.67 -8.23
N TYR A 34 2.57 3.33 -7.25
CA TYR A 34 1.73 4.51 -7.48
C TYR A 34 2.55 5.78 -7.23
N PRO A 35 2.61 6.73 -8.19
CA PRO A 35 3.45 7.92 -8.08
C PRO A 35 2.81 9.00 -7.19
N ASN A 36 2.19 8.60 -6.09
CA ASN A 36 1.56 9.50 -5.12
C ASN A 36 1.41 8.79 -3.76
N HIS A 37 0.90 9.52 -2.77
CA HIS A 37 0.71 9.04 -1.41
C HIS A 37 -0.37 7.97 -1.31
N TYR A 38 -0.25 7.17 -0.25
CA TYR A 38 -1.11 6.03 0.04
C TYR A 38 -2.60 6.34 -0.10
N ARG A 39 -3.11 7.43 0.49
CA ARG A 39 -4.55 7.78 0.43
C ARG A 39 -5.06 7.96 -1.01
N ILE A 40 -4.30 8.65 -1.86
CA ILE A 40 -4.69 8.88 -3.27
C ILE A 40 -4.62 7.58 -4.06
N GLY A 41 -3.57 6.77 -3.85
CA GLY A 41 -3.44 5.48 -4.51
C GLY A 41 -4.51 4.46 -4.08
N MET A 42 -4.95 4.50 -2.82
CA MET A 42 -6.04 3.66 -2.33
C MET A 42 -7.42 4.09 -2.83
N ALA A 43 -7.60 5.38 -3.15
CA ALA A 43 -8.81 5.90 -3.80
C ALA A 43 -8.87 5.60 -5.31
N ASN A 44 -7.84 5.00 -5.90
CA ASN A 44 -7.79 4.67 -7.32
C ASN A 44 -8.29 3.24 -7.57
N LEU A 45 -9.53 3.09 -8.02
CA LEU A 45 -10.14 1.78 -8.30
C LEU A 45 -9.36 0.96 -9.35
N GLY A 46 -8.80 1.62 -10.37
CA GLY A 46 -7.99 0.94 -11.39
C GLY A 46 -6.72 0.31 -10.80
N PHE A 47 -6.05 1.03 -9.90
CA PHE A 47 -4.89 0.52 -9.18
C PHE A 47 -5.25 -0.69 -8.29
N GLN A 48 -6.38 -0.61 -7.58
CA GLN A 48 -6.90 -1.73 -6.78
C GLN A 48 -7.28 -2.94 -7.66
N ALA A 49 -7.87 -2.70 -8.83
CA ALA A 49 -8.26 -3.75 -9.76
C ALA A 49 -7.05 -4.51 -10.31
N VAL A 50 -6.01 -3.81 -10.75
CA VAL A 50 -4.76 -4.45 -11.23
C VAL A 50 -4.11 -5.25 -10.12
N TYR A 51 -4.03 -4.71 -8.90
CA TYR A 51 -3.52 -5.43 -7.73
C TYR A 51 -4.28 -6.74 -7.47
N LYS A 52 -5.61 -6.70 -7.56
CA LYS A 52 -6.47 -7.86 -7.38
C LYS A 52 -6.23 -8.91 -8.47
N ILE A 53 -6.23 -8.50 -9.74
CA ILE A 53 -6.02 -9.40 -10.89
C ILE A 53 -4.71 -10.18 -10.74
N PHE A 54 -3.60 -9.50 -10.42
CA PHE A 54 -2.33 -10.20 -10.22
C PHE A 54 -2.39 -11.18 -9.03
N ASN A 55 -3.04 -10.80 -7.93
CA ASN A 55 -3.09 -11.67 -6.76
C ASN A 55 -4.11 -12.82 -6.87
N GLU A 56 -5.09 -12.75 -7.77
CA GLU A 56 -5.96 -13.88 -8.11
C GLU A 56 -5.23 -14.97 -8.93
N LEU A 57 -4.15 -14.59 -9.65
CA LEU A 57 -3.32 -15.55 -10.36
C LEU A 57 -2.41 -16.33 -9.38
N PRO A 58 -2.44 -17.67 -9.35
CA PRO A 58 -1.64 -18.47 -8.41
C PRO A 58 -0.13 -18.27 -8.56
N SER A 59 0.35 -18.00 -9.78
CA SER A 59 1.78 -17.87 -10.09
C SER A 59 2.38 -16.50 -9.74
N PHE A 60 1.58 -15.54 -9.26
CA PHE A 60 2.03 -14.18 -9.00
C PHE A 60 1.88 -13.80 -7.52
N LEU A 61 2.88 -13.09 -6.99
CA LEU A 61 2.79 -12.32 -5.75
C LEU A 61 2.88 -10.85 -6.14
N CYS A 62 1.80 -10.10 -5.90
CA CYS A 62 1.80 -8.68 -6.20
C CYS A 62 1.70 -7.86 -4.92
N GLU A 63 2.65 -6.96 -4.74
CA GLU A 63 2.71 -5.98 -3.66
C GLU A 63 2.40 -4.58 -4.21
N ARG A 64 2.23 -3.60 -3.32
CA ARG A 64 1.99 -2.20 -3.68
C ARG A 64 2.97 -1.30 -2.95
N VAL A 65 3.45 -0.28 -3.64
CA VAL A 65 4.27 0.78 -3.06
C VAL A 65 3.72 2.14 -3.45
N PHE A 66 3.81 3.07 -2.51
CA PHE A 66 3.35 4.44 -2.64
C PHE A 66 4.48 5.39 -2.31
N LEU A 67 4.37 6.63 -2.77
CA LEU A 67 5.33 7.67 -2.44
C LEU A 67 5.32 7.95 -0.92
N SER A 68 6.44 7.67 -0.26
CA SER A 68 6.63 8.00 1.15
C SER A 68 6.78 9.50 1.32
N VAL A 69 6.05 10.07 2.27
CA VAL A 69 6.24 11.45 2.69
C VAL A 69 7.44 11.52 3.63
N SER A 70 8.39 12.42 3.40
CA SER A 70 9.49 12.71 4.31
C SER A 70 9.22 14.00 5.08
N GLY A 71 9.31 13.98 6.42
CA GLY A 71 9.21 15.20 7.25
C GLY A 71 7.78 15.76 7.44
N ASP A 72 7.69 17.05 7.75
CA ASP A 72 6.50 17.85 8.15
C ASP A 72 5.26 17.66 7.23
N ASP A 73 5.47 17.21 6.00
CA ASP A 73 4.41 16.88 5.03
C ASP A 73 3.53 15.70 5.48
N ALA A 74 3.99 14.85 6.41
CA ALA A 74 3.21 13.74 6.95
C ALA A 74 2.05 14.23 7.84
N GLU A 75 2.21 15.37 8.52
CA GLU A 75 1.17 16.02 9.33
C GLU A 75 0.11 16.67 8.43
N PHE A 76 0.50 17.25 7.30
CA PHE A 76 -0.44 17.82 6.31
C PHE A 76 -1.40 16.76 5.73
N VAL A 77 -0.91 15.57 5.44
CA VAL A 77 -1.73 14.48 4.88
C VAL A 77 -2.64 13.83 5.93
N ALA A 78 -2.23 13.85 7.21
CA ALA A 78 -3.06 13.42 8.34
C ALA A 78 -4.16 14.45 8.68
N GLY A 79 -3.84 15.75 8.69
CA GLY A 79 -4.81 16.82 8.96
C GLY A 79 -5.92 16.95 7.91
N ALA A 80 -5.64 16.62 6.65
CA ALA A 80 -6.67 16.50 5.61
C ALA A 80 -7.53 15.22 5.73
N ALA A 81 -7.24 14.33 6.68
CA ALA A 81 -8.06 13.14 6.98
C ALA A 81 -9.13 13.42 8.05
N GLU A 82 -8.92 14.44 8.88
CA GLU A 82 -9.76 14.76 10.04
C GLU A 82 -10.83 15.83 9.73
N THR A 83 -10.87 16.36 8.51
CA THR A 83 -11.78 17.46 8.12
C THR A 83 -12.97 17.05 7.23
N VAL A 84 -13.34 15.77 7.19
CA VAL A 84 -14.60 15.31 6.54
C VAL A 84 -15.36 14.38 7.45
#